data_AF-A0A2V6W3N5-F1
#
_entry.id   AF-A0A2V6W3N5-F1
#
_cell.length_a   1.000
_cell.length_b   1.000
_cell.length_c   1.000
_cell.angle_alpha   90.00
_cell.angle_beta   90.00
_cell.angle_gamma   90.00
#
_symmetry.space_group_name_H-M   'P 1'
#
loop_
_entity.id
_entity.type
_entity.pdbx_description
1 polymer ?
#
loop_
_entity_poly.entity_id
_entity_poly.type
_entity_poly.pdbx_seq_one_letter_code
_entity_poly.pdbx_strand_id
1 'polypeptide(L)' 'ALIRKMSAERVRVIMHESWYPREITDLVAQRTGATVLVVPQTPGAVKATDDYIAHLDHLVGAIADALR' A
#
# COMPACT_ATOMS: atom_id res chain seq x y z
N ALA A 1 -16.25 6.70 10.41
CA ALA A 1 -16.44 7.52 9.18
C ALA A 1 -15.60 6.98 8.02
N LEU A 2 -14.32 6.69 8.22
CA LEU A 2 -13.38 6.24 7.18
C LEU A 2 -13.83 5.01 6.39
N ILE A 3 -14.16 3.88 7.04
CA ILE A 3 -14.59 2.63 6.37
C ILE A 3 -15.77 2.87 5.42
N ARG A 4 -16.76 3.67 5.85
CA ARG A 4 -17.92 4.01 5.01
C ARG A 4 -17.51 4.84 3.79
N LYS A 5 -16.62 5.81 3.97
CA LYS A 5 -16.08 6.62 2.87
C LYS A 5 -15.34 5.75 1.86
N MET A 6 -14.44 4.89 2.33
CA MET A 6 -13.68 3.97 1.47
C MET A 6 -14.59 3.04 0.67
N SER A 7 -15.64 2.52 1.31
CA SER A 7 -16.62 1.66 0.64
C SER A 7 -17.41 2.43 -0.42
N ALA A 8 -17.84 3.66 -0.11
CA ALA A 8 -18.57 4.51 -1.04
C ALA A 8 -17.72 4.95 -2.25
N GLU A 9 -16.45 5.27 -2.02
CA GLU A 9 -15.49 5.68 -3.05
C GLU A 9 -14.83 4.48 -3.76
N ARG A 10 -15.17 3.24 -3.36
CA ARG A 10 -14.61 1.99 -3.91
C ARG A 10 -13.08 1.96 -3.86
N VAL A 11 -12.51 2.38 -2.73
CA VAL A 11 -11.06 2.32 -2.50
C VAL A 11 -10.62 0.86 -2.50
N ARG A 12 -9.72 0.50 -3.41
CA ARG A 12 -9.26 -0.87 -3.67
C ARG A 12 -7.98 -1.25 -2.92
N VAL A 13 -7.12 -0.28 -2.66
CA VAL A 13 -5.78 -0.50 -2.10
C VAL A 13 -5.52 0.48 -0.96
N ILE A 14 -4.95 -0.01 0.13
CA ILE A 14 -4.43 0.77 1.26
C ILE A 14 -2.92 0.67 1.24
N MET A 15 -2.22 1.79 1.05
CA MET A 15 -0.77 1.84 1.17
C MET A 15 -0.39 1.92 2.65
N HIS A 16 0.42 0.97 3.11
CA HIS A 16 0.87 0.85 4.49
C HIS A 16 2.39 0.95 4.54
N GLU A 17 2.92 1.87 5.33
CA GLU A 17 4.38 2.02 5.41
C GLU A 17 4.98 0.92 6.29
N SER A 18 6.10 0.35 5.83
CA SER A 18 6.69 -0.85 6.44
C SER A 18 7.10 -0.72 7.91
N TRP A 19 7.24 0.50 8.42
CA TRP A 19 7.69 0.77 9.80
C TRP A 19 6.54 0.80 10.83
N TYR A 20 5.29 0.99 10.41
CA TYR A 20 4.18 1.15 11.34
C TYR A 20 3.45 -0.17 11.63
N PRO A 21 2.85 -0.32 12.83
CA PRO A 21 1.99 -1.45 13.16
C PRO A 21 0.81 -1.57 12.19
N ARG A 22 0.48 -2.80 11.79
CA ARG A 22 -0.45 -3.09 10.68
C ARG A 22 -1.87 -3.46 11.12
N GLU A 23 -2.10 -3.64 12.41
CA GLU A 23 -3.32 -4.23 12.96
C GLU A 23 -4.57 -3.43 12.58
N ILE A 24 -4.50 -2.11 12.68
CA ILE A 24 -5.61 -1.22 12.31
C ILE A 24 -5.81 -1.22 10.79
N THR A 25 -4.74 -1.20 10.02
CA THR A 25 -4.79 -1.24 8.56
C THR A 25 -5.43 -2.53 8.05
N ASP A 26 -5.04 -3.67 8.61
CA ASP A 26 -5.61 -4.98 8.30
C ASP A 26 -7.10 -5.05 8.68
N LEU A 27 -7.49 -4.48 9.83
CA LEU A 27 -8.90 -4.40 10.23
C LEU A 27 -9.71 -3.57 9.23
N VAL A 28 -9.19 -2.42 8.79
CA VAL A 28 -9.87 -1.56 7.80
C VAL A 28 -9.99 -2.29 6.46
N ALA A 29 -8.92 -2.96 6.00
CA ALA A 29 -8.93 -3.78 4.80
C ALA A 29 -10.00 -4.89 4.87
N GLN A 30 -10.04 -5.64 5.98
CA GLN A 30 -11.04 -6.69 6.20
C GLN A 30 -12.48 -6.16 6.12
N ARG A 31 -12.73 -4.94 6.62
CA ARG A 31 -14.07 -4.33 6.64
C ARG A 31 -14.47 -3.69 5.31
N THR A 32 -13.51 -3.32 4.47
CA THR A 32 -13.74 -2.62 3.19
C THR A 32 -13.57 -3.52 1.97
N GLY A 33 -12.92 -4.66 2.12
CA GLY A 33 -12.50 -5.51 1.01
C GLY A 33 -11.29 -4.97 0.24
N ALA A 34 -10.63 -3.92 0.74
CA ALA A 34 -9.43 -3.38 0.14
C ALA A 34 -8.20 -4.26 0.43
N THR A 35 -7.22 -4.23 -0.47
CA THR A 35 -5.93 -4.91 -0.30
C THR A 35 -4.94 -3.99 0.42
N VAL A 36 -4.19 -4.52 1.40
CA VAL A 36 -3.07 -3.79 2.02
C VAL A 36 -1.80 -4.00 1.20
N LEU A 37 -1.23 -2.91 0.69
CA LEU A 37 0.07 -2.91 0.01
C LEU A 37 1.11 -2.28 0.94
N VAL A 38 2.13 -3.05 1.31
CA VAL A 38 3.25 -2.50 2.09
C VAL A 38 4.18 -1.73 1.16
N VAL A 39 4.43 -0.46 1.47
CA VAL A 39 5.31 0.43 0.70
C VAL A 39 6.55 0.81 1.51
N PRO A 40 7.77 0.58 0.98
CA PRO A 40 9.00 1.13 1.57
C PRO A 40 9.05 2.65 1.41
N GLN A 41 9.61 3.36 2.40
CA GLN A 41 9.71 4.84 2.35
C GLN A 41 11.00 5.37 1.74
N THR A 42 12.02 4.52 1.58
CA THR A 42 13.35 4.94 1.11
C THR A 42 13.94 3.96 0.10
N PRO A 43 14.78 4.44 -0.84
CA PRO A 43 15.61 3.58 -1.67
C PRO A 43 16.46 2.62 -0.84
N GLY A 44 16.74 1.44 -1.39
CA GLY A 44 17.51 0.37 -0.76
C GLY A 44 16.75 -0.44 0.30
N ALA A 45 15.53 -0.04 0.67
CA ALA A 45 14.70 -0.82 1.61
C ALA A 45 14.18 -2.14 1.00
N VAL A 46 14.13 -2.22 -0.32
CA VAL A 46 13.85 -3.45 -1.08
C VAL A 46 15.04 -3.74 -1.99
N LYS A 47 15.38 -5.04 -2.13
CA LYS A 47 16.49 -5.47 -2.98
C LYS A 47 16.32 -4.91 -4.40
N ALA A 48 17.41 -4.38 -4.98
CA ALA A 48 17.44 -3.78 -6.32
C ALA A 48 16.60 -2.50 -6.46
N THR A 49 16.38 -1.76 -5.37
CA THR A 49 15.74 -0.42 -5.38
C THR A 49 16.68 0.66 -4.83
N ASP A 50 17.99 0.50 -5.06
CA ASP A 50 19.04 1.28 -4.39
C ASP A 50 19.05 2.77 -4.80
N ASP A 51 18.62 3.07 -6.01
CA ASP A 51 18.43 4.44 -6.48
C ASP A 51 16.95 4.86 -6.47
N TYR A 52 16.74 6.18 -6.57
CA TYR A 52 15.41 6.77 -6.47
C TYR A 52 14.47 6.34 -7.62
N ILE A 53 14.99 6.18 -8.83
CA ILE A 53 14.17 5.80 -9.99
C ILE A 53 13.75 4.34 -9.86
N ALA A 54 14.69 3.43 -9.55
CA ALA A 54 14.41 2.02 -9.30
C ALA A 54 13.40 1.83 -8.14
N HIS A 55 13.50 2.65 -7.11
CA HIS A 55 12.53 2.67 -6.02
C HIS A 55 11.13 3.11 -6.48
N LEU A 56 11.03 4.19 -7.27
CA LEU A 56 9.75 4.62 -7.82
C LEU A 56 9.15 3.61 -8.80
N ASP A 57 9.96 3.00 -9.66
CA ASP A 57 9.52 1.95 -10.58
C ASP A 57 8.94 0.75 -9.82
N HIS A 58 9.60 0.35 -8.73
CA HIS A 58 9.09 -0.68 -7.84
C HIS A 58 7.74 -0.30 -7.22
N LEU A 59 7.60 0.92 -6.68
CA LEU A 59 6.35 1.39 -6.08
C LEU A 59 5.21 1.45 -7.10
N VAL A 60 5.46 2.03 -8.28
CA VAL A 60 4.46 2.13 -9.35
C VAL A 60 4.03 0.74 -9.83
N GLY A 61 4.99 -0.17 -10.02
CA GLY A 61 4.71 -1.56 -10.39
C GLY A 61 3.85 -2.27 -9.34
N ALA A 62 4.22 -2.16 -8.07
CA ALA A 62 3.48 -2.79 -6.97
C ALA A 62 2.05 -2.24 -6.82
N ILE A 63 1.86 -0.93 -7.01
CA ILE A 63 0.53 -0.30 -7.00
C ILE A 63 -0.30 -0.78 -8.19
N ALA A 64 0.28 -0.81 -9.40
CA ALA A 64 -0.41 -1.27 -10.60
C ALA A 64 -0.84 -2.74 -10.46
N ASP A 65 0.04 -3.59 -9.92
CA ASP A 65 -0.25 -5.00 -9.65
C ASP A 65 -1.38 -5.17 -8.63
N ALA A 66 -1.39 -4.37 -7.56
CA ALA A 66 -2.43 -4.41 -6.53
C ALA A 66 -3.81 -3.90 -7.02
N LEU A 67 -3.85 -3.14 -8.11
CA LEU A 67 -5.08 -2.61 -8.70
C LEU A 67 -5.71 -3.50 -9.78
N ARG A 68 -5.00 -4.53 -10.26
CA ARG A 68 -5.57 -5.53 -11.18
C ARG A 68 -6.73 -6.29 -10.51
#